data_AF-S6G8C5-F1
#
_entry.id   AF-S6G8C5-F1
#
_cell.length_a   1.000
_cell.length_b   1.000
_cell.length_c   1.000
_cell.angle_alpha   90.00
_cell.angle_beta   90.00
_cell.angle_gamma   90.00
#
_symmetry.space_group_name_H-M   'P 1'
#
loop_
_entity.id
_entity.type
_entity.pdbx_description
1 polymer ?
#
loop_
_entity_poly.entity_id
_entity_poly.type
_entity_poly.pdbx_seq_one_letter_code
_entity_poly.pdbx_strand_id
1 'polypeptide(L)'
;MKLFKWLGLTFLISTSVVSTSALIFNNVNKQGNTLNPQNNQQSDAIINQLNTTITNIRSEITKINNKVGHLLEQKKTLISTKTSLEAKIAAKETEIKDTEKLIKTEKDNIQKLKKLKGELEKEKTGWKVDLANLDKEIEQKDKEINGLKDDLKKLEKDLSAKEAELKAAQDQNDAYKKIVTEVWNQKMKDTVWGGETYKSLLDRFNKTAGFEFELKINAQSNNKIENGGDKKFRVKKGTIELELEMGRIYPKTNEQKWAPYVKPGLNSNQLVEFGWDENGKITKVVSVAIKVPNQLPWFITNLSGAFANNRLESIEGLDHWDVSNVTNMSHMFENASNFNQNISNWNTSKVRHMERMFWGAVNYKQNLSSWVIDKDCKTTEFIGRSEALWKDWEYQVSTTGVRYKLWDICVPQKIRERWNNQDDRISR
;
A
#
# COMPACT_ATOMS: atom_id res chain seq x y z
N MET A 1 111.00 16.87 -44.90
CA MET A 1 111.90 15.69 -45.02
C MET A 1 111.86 14.97 -46.39
N LYS A 2 110.75 14.94 -47.14
CA LYS A 2 110.71 14.31 -48.49
C LYS A 2 111.27 15.19 -49.62
N LEU A 3 111.28 16.52 -49.49
CA LEU A 3 111.96 17.43 -50.43
C LEU A 3 113.50 17.29 -50.42
N PHE A 4 114.08 16.96 -49.26
CA PHE A 4 115.54 16.77 -49.11
C PHE A 4 116.06 15.49 -49.79
N LYS A 5 115.22 14.46 -49.97
CA LYS A 5 115.59 13.24 -50.71
C LYS A 5 115.57 13.42 -52.23
N TRP A 6 114.86 14.43 -52.73
CA TRP A 6 114.82 14.74 -54.17
C TRP A 6 116.01 15.61 -54.59
N LEU A 7 116.41 16.58 -53.76
CA LEU A 7 117.62 17.39 -53.95
C LEU A 7 118.93 16.59 -53.81
N GLY A 8 118.94 15.52 -53.00
CA GLY A 8 120.10 14.62 -52.91
C GLY A 8 120.34 13.81 -54.20
N LEU A 9 119.29 13.53 -54.98
CA LEU A 9 119.38 12.75 -56.22
C LEU A 9 119.87 13.60 -57.39
N THR A 10 119.55 14.90 -57.42
CA THR A 10 120.12 15.85 -58.41
C THR A 10 121.60 16.14 -58.14
N PHE A 11 122.04 16.10 -56.87
CA PHE A 11 123.45 16.28 -56.49
C PHE A 11 124.34 15.06 -56.81
N LEU A 12 123.77 13.85 -56.83
CA LEU A 12 124.47 12.61 -57.21
C LEU A 12 124.64 12.45 -58.74
N ILE A 13 123.74 13.05 -59.53
CA ILE A 13 123.84 13.06 -61.00
C ILE A 13 124.78 14.18 -61.49
N SER A 14 124.94 15.28 -60.76
CA SER A 14 125.89 16.34 -61.13
C SER A 14 127.35 16.00 -60.81
N THR A 15 127.62 15.26 -59.72
CA THR A 15 128.99 14.95 -59.27
C THR A 15 129.67 13.83 -60.08
N SER A 16 128.90 12.96 -60.75
CA SER A 16 129.42 11.89 -61.61
C SER A 16 129.69 12.32 -63.06
N VAL A 17 129.07 13.42 -63.52
CA VAL A 17 129.29 13.98 -64.88
C VAL A 17 130.44 15.00 -64.90
N VAL A 18 130.69 15.69 -63.78
CA VAL A 18 131.75 16.72 -63.71
C VAL A 18 133.16 16.14 -63.50
N SER A 19 133.28 14.91 -62.98
CA SER A 19 134.60 14.29 -62.72
C SER A 19 135.23 13.56 -63.92
N THR A 20 134.44 13.14 -64.92
CA THR A 20 134.94 12.50 -66.16
C THR A 20 135.13 13.49 -67.32
N SER A 21 134.44 14.62 -67.31
CA SER A 21 134.59 15.68 -68.32
C SER A 21 135.97 16.36 -68.29
N ALA A 22 136.67 16.35 -67.14
CA ALA A 22 137.98 16.96 -66.96
C ALA A 22 139.15 16.17 -67.58
N LEU A 23 138.97 14.88 -67.89
CA LEU A 23 140.02 14.05 -68.50
C LEU A 23 139.96 14.00 -70.03
N ILE A 24 138.82 14.35 -70.64
CA ILE A 24 138.61 14.22 -72.10
C ILE A 24 138.91 15.54 -72.85
N PHE A 25 138.95 16.69 -72.17
CA PHE A 25 139.23 17.97 -72.84
C PHE A 25 140.72 18.34 -72.98
N ASN A 26 141.65 17.55 -72.43
CA ASN A 26 143.08 17.90 -72.44
C ASN A 26 143.91 17.24 -73.54
N ASN A 27 143.32 16.52 -74.50
CA ASN A 27 144.13 15.71 -75.43
C ASN A 27 143.71 15.64 -76.91
N VAL A 28 142.72 16.42 -77.37
CA VAL A 28 142.31 16.35 -78.80
C VAL A 28 142.13 17.74 -79.45
N ASN A 29 143.02 18.70 -79.17
CA ASN A 29 143.28 19.74 -80.17
C ASN A 29 144.68 20.37 -80.10
N LYS A 30 145.50 20.00 -81.10
CA LYS A 30 146.68 20.69 -81.69
C LYS A 30 147.96 20.69 -80.83
N GLN A 31 149.09 20.09 -81.21
CA GLN A 31 149.64 19.73 -82.53
C GLN A 31 150.56 18.49 -82.44
N GLY A 32 150.71 17.76 -83.56
CA GLY A 32 151.92 16.99 -83.86
C GLY A 32 151.75 15.48 -83.92
N ASN A 33 151.60 14.95 -85.14
CA ASN A 33 151.67 13.53 -85.49
C ASN A 33 152.92 12.83 -84.90
N THR A 34 152.71 11.80 -84.08
CA THR A 34 153.43 10.51 -84.11
C THR A 34 152.53 9.44 -83.50
N LEU A 35 152.28 8.36 -84.25
CA LEU A 35 151.46 7.21 -83.81
C LEU A 35 152.21 6.44 -82.72
N ASN A 36 151.83 6.65 -81.45
CA ASN A 36 152.28 5.84 -80.33
C ASN A 36 151.22 4.76 -79.98
N PRO A 37 151.51 3.47 -80.17
CA PRO A 37 150.58 2.37 -79.89
C PRO A 37 150.08 2.30 -78.43
N GLN A 38 150.81 2.87 -77.47
CA GLN A 38 150.42 2.87 -76.06
C GLN A 38 149.23 3.78 -75.73
N ASN A 39 148.98 4.85 -76.51
CA ASN A 39 147.89 5.80 -76.26
C ASN A 39 146.50 5.25 -76.70
N ASN A 40 146.44 4.40 -77.73
CA ASN A 40 145.19 3.76 -78.17
C ASN A 40 144.67 2.73 -77.16
N GLN A 41 145.58 2.01 -76.49
CA GLN A 41 145.21 1.01 -75.49
C GLN A 41 144.59 1.63 -74.22
N GLN A 42 145.00 2.85 -73.87
CA GLN A 42 144.41 3.62 -72.77
C GLN A 42 143.01 4.17 -73.12
N SER A 43 142.81 4.66 -74.35
CA SER A 43 141.49 5.14 -74.81
C SER A 43 140.45 4.01 -74.84
N ASP A 44 140.82 2.82 -75.32
CA ASP A 44 139.91 1.65 -75.36
C ASP A 44 139.53 1.17 -73.95
N ALA A 45 140.48 1.22 -72.99
CA ALA A 45 140.20 0.88 -71.60
C ALA A 45 139.18 1.84 -70.95
N ILE A 46 139.30 3.15 -71.22
CA ILE A 46 138.36 4.17 -70.74
C ILE A 46 136.98 3.95 -71.37
N ILE A 47 136.91 3.70 -72.68
CA ILE A 47 135.66 3.41 -73.39
C ILE A 47 134.96 2.18 -72.81
N ASN A 48 135.69 1.10 -72.53
CA ASN A 48 135.13 -0.11 -71.93
C ASN A 48 134.61 0.11 -70.50
N GLN A 49 135.33 0.90 -69.69
CA GLN A 49 134.86 1.31 -68.35
C GLN A 49 133.59 2.17 -68.43
N LEU A 50 133.54 3.13 -69.36
CA LEU A 50 132.35 3.95 -69.59
C LEU A 50 131.17 3.10 -70.04
N ASN A 51 131.37 2.16 -70.98
CA ASN A 51 130.32 1.24 -71.44
C ASN A 51 129.80 0.35 -70.30
N THR A 52 130.68 -0.14 -69.44
CA THR A 52 130.30 -0.91 -68.25
C THR A 52 129.48 -0.06 -67.28
N THR A 53 129.91 1.17 -67.04
CA THR A 53 129.23 2.13 -66.16
C THR A 53 127.85 2.51 -66.71
N ILE A 54 127.76 2.80 -68.01
CA ILE A 54 126.50 3.09 -68.70
C ILE A 54 125.54 1.91 -68.60
N THR A 55 126.04 0.68 -68.77
CA THR A 55 125.23 -0.54 -68.64
C THR A 55 124.68 -0.70 -67.21
N ASN A 56 125.52 -0.47 -66.20
CA ASN A 56 125.10 -0.49 -64.79
C ASN A 56 124.05 0.59 -64.49
N ILE A 57 124.25 1.81 -64.97
CA ILE A 57 123.29 2.91 -64.82
C ILE A 57 121.95 2.56 -65.48
N ARG A 58 121.95 1.99 -66.70
CA ARG A 58 120.72 1.54 -67.38
C ARG A 58 119.97 0.46 -66.60
N SER A 59 120.70 -0.48 -66.01
CA SER A 59 120.13 -1.50 -65.12
C SER A 59 119.47 -0.87 -63.89
N GLU A 60 120.13 0.07 -63.21
CA GLU A 60 119.56 0.77 -62.06
C GLU A 60 118.35 1.63 -62.43
N ILE A 61 118.38 2.34 -63.57
CA ILE A 61 117.22 3.06 -64.11
C ILE A 61 116.03 2.10 -64.31
N THR A 62 116.28 0.91 -64.84
CA THR A 62 115.23 -0.10 -65.05
C THR A 62 114.61 -0.55 -63.72
N LYS A 63 115.44 -0.83 -62.70
CA LYS A 63 114.97 -1.18 -61.34
C LYS A 63 114.14 -0.05 -60.73
N ILE A 64 114.60 1.20 -60.87
CA ILE A 64 113.89 2.38 -60.36
C ILE A 64 112.55 2.54 -61.07
N ASN A 65 112.50 2.44 -62.40
CA ASN A 65 111.26 2.55 -63.17
C ASN A 65 110.24 1.47 -62.78
N ASN A 66 110.68 0.22 -62.60
CA ASN A 66 109.80 -0.86 -62.12
C ASN A 66 109.24 -0.56 -60.72
N LYS A 67 110.08 -0.06 -59.81
CA LYS A 67 109.65 0.35 -58.45
C LYS A 67 108.68 1.53 -58.49
N VAL A 68 108.91 2.50 -59.37
CA VAL A 68 107.99 3.64 -59.59
C VAL A 68 106.65 3.14 -60.11
N GLY A 69 106.64 2.23 -61.09
CA GLY A 69 105.41 1.62 -61.61
C GLY A 69 104.60 0.92 -60.51
N HIS A 70 105.26 0.09 -59.69
CA HIS A 70 104.61 -0.58 -58.55
C HIS A 70 104.05 0.42 -57.52
N LEU A 71 104.82 1.46 -57.17
CA LEU A 71 104.37 2.50 -56.23
C LEU A 71 103.17 3.30 -56.77
N LEU A 72 103.10 3.55 -58.08
CA LEU A 72 101.96 4.19 -58.71
C LEU A 72 100.70 3.32 -58.62
N GLU A 73 100.82 2.01 -58.79
CA GLU A 73 99.68 1.08 -58.69
C GLU A 73 99.18 0.93 -57.24
N GLN A 74 100.11 0.86 -56.28
CA GLN A 74 99.78 0.93 -54.85
C GLN A 74 99.05 2.25 -54.51
N LYS A 75 99.52 3.37 -55.06
CA LYS A 75 98.88 4.68 -54.88
C LYS A 75 97.45 4.69 -55.45
N LYS A 76 97.20 4.12 -56.63
CA LYS A 76 95.84 4.02 -57.21
C LYS A 76 94.92 3.20 -56.31
N THR A 77 95.39 2.05 -55.82
CA THR A 77 94.63 1.18 -54.92
C THR A 77 94.28 1.90 -53.61
N LEU A 78 95.23 2.64 -53.04
CA LEU A 78 95.00 3.46 -51.84
C LEU A 78 93.99 4.59 -52.10
N ILE A 79 94.04 5.24 -53.26
CA ILE A 79 93.05 6.27 -53.64
C ILE A 79 91.65 5.66 -53.75
N SER A 80 91.50 4.53 -54.44
CA SER A 80 90.20 3.83 -54.55
C SER A 80 89.64 3.44 -53.17
N THR A 81 90.51 2.89 -52.30
CA THR A 81 90.14 2.54 -50.92
C THR A 81 89.70 3.77 -50.13
N LYS A 82 90.45 4.88 -50.22
CA LYS A 82 90.11 6.16 -49.58
C LYS A 82 88.74 6.65 -50.03
N THR A 83 88.47 6.69 -51.33
CA THR A 83 87.18 7.12 -51.86
C THR A 83 86.03 6.22 -51.40
N SER A 84 86.23 4.90 -51.34
CA SER A 84 85.23 3.98 -50.80
C SER A 84 84.95 4.22 -49.32
N LEU A 85 85.98 4.47 -48.51
CA LEU A 85 85.83 4.79 -47.09
C LEU A 85 85.11 6.13 -46.89
N GLU A 86 85.44 7.16 -47.68
CA GLU A 86 84.75 8.45 -47.65
C GLU A 86 83.26 8.31 -47.96
N ALA A 87 82.89 7.49 -48.94
CA ALA A 87 81.49 7.21 -49.24
C ALA A 87 80.77 6.49 -48.09
N LYS A 88 81.43 5.50 -47.45
CA LYS A 88 80.88 4.79 -46.29
C LYS A 88 80.68 5.72 -45.08
N ILE A 89 81.63 6.63 -44.84
CA ILE A 89 81.53 7.64 -43.77
C ILE A 89 80.32 8.55 -44.04
N ALA A 90 80.18 9.08 -45.25
CA ALA A 90 79.05 9.95 -45.61
C ALA A 90 77.68 9.25 -45.45
N ALA A 91 77.61 7.96 -45.80
CA ALA A 91 76.41 7.15 -45.57
C ALA A 91 76.09 7.02 -44.07
N LYS A 92 77.10 6.72 -43.24
CA LYS A 92 76.93 6.64 -41.78
C LYS A 92 76.58 7.97 -41.13
N GLU A 93 77.14 9.09 -41.60
CA GLU A 93 76.75 10.43 -41.14
C GLU A 93 75.28 10.72 -41.43
N THR A 94 74.75 10.22 -42.56
CA THR A 94 73.32 10.36 -42.89
C THR A 94 72.44 9.52 -41.98
N GLU A 95 72.80 8.24 -41.76
CA GLU A 95 72.09 7.36 -40.83
C GLU A 95 72.06 7.94 -39.39
N ILE A 96 73.17 8.52 -38.92
CA ILE A 96 73.26 9.19 -37.61
C ILE A 96 72.27 10.36 -37.54
N LYS A 97 72.25 11.24 -38.55
CA LYS A 97 71.34 12.39 -38.58
C LYS A 97 69.87 11.98 -38.54
N ASP A 98 69.51 10.91 -39.24
CA ASP A 98 68.13 10.41 -39.21
C ASP A 98 67.76 9.78 -37.87
N THR A 99 68.71 9.08 -37.24
CA THR A 99 68.56 8.55 -35.88
C THR A 99 68.39 9.66 -34.84
N GLU A 100 69.17 10.75 -34.96
CA GLU A 100 69.06 11.92 -34.08
C GLU A 100 67.68 12.58 -34.15
N LYS A 101 67.08 12.66 -35.36
CA LYS A 101 65.70 13.16 -35.53
C LYS A 101 64.69 12.28 -34.80
N LEU A 102 64.79 10.96 -34.95
CA LEU A 102 63.91 10.01 -34.27
C LEU A 102 64.02 10.13 -32.74
N ILE A 103 65.25 10.21 -32.20
CA ILE A 103 65.49 10.40 -30.77
C ILE A 103 64.84 11.69 -30.26
N LYS A 104 64.91 12.78 -31.05
CA LYS A 104 64.25 14.04 -30.69
C LYS A 104 62.73 13.89 -30.63
N THR A 105 62.12 13.25 -31.62
CA THR A 105 60.67 12.98 -31.63
C THR A 105 60.24 12.15 -30.44
N GLU A 106 60.96 11.07 -30.11
CA GLU A 106 60.65 10.24 -28.95
C GLU A 106 60.82 10.99 -27.63
N LYS A 107 61.83 11.87 -27.53
CA LYS A 107 62.00 12.73 -26.36
C LYS A 107 60.81 13.66 -26.17
N ASP A 108 60.27 14.25 -27.24
CA ASP A 108 59.08 15.10 -27.19
C ASP A 108 57.83 14.30 -26.76
N ASN A 109 57.67 13.07 -27.27
CA ASN A 109 56.59 12.17 -26.86
C ASN A 109 56.66 11.82 -25.36
N ILE A 110 57.86 11.53 -24.84
CA ILE A 110 58.08 11.26 -23.41
C ILE A 110 57.66 12.46 -22.55
N GLN A 111 57.93 13.70 -22.99
CA GLN A 111 57.52 14.89 -22.25
C GLN A 111 55.99 15.05 -22.22
N LYS A 112 55.31 14.80 -23.34
CA LYS A 112 53.83 14.81 -23.39
C LYS A 112 53.24 13.76 -22.44
N LEU A 113 53.78 12.54 -22.45
CA LEU A 113 53.32 11.47 -21.55
C LEU A 113 53.56 11.80 -20.08
N LYS A 114 54.68 12.45 -19.73
CA LYS A 114 54.94 12.93 -18.35
C LYS A 114 53.90 13.95 -17.90
N LYS A 115 53.52 14.89 -18.78
CA LYS A 115 52.49 15.88 -18.48
C LYS A 115 51.14 15.21 -18.23
N LEU A 116 50.72 14.32 -19.13
CA LEU A 116 49.46 13.59 -19.01
C LEU A 116 49.41 12.73 -17.74
N LYS A 117 50.50 12.05 -17.39
CA LYS A 117 50.61 11.32 -16.12
C LYS A 117 50.37 12.23 -14.92
N GLY A 118 50.95 13.44 -14.93
CA GLY A 118 50.73 14.42 -13.87
C GLY A 118 49.29 14.92 -13.77
N GLU A 119 48.62 15.10 -14.90
CA GLU A 119 47.19 15.47 -14.96
C GLU A 119 46.31 14.34 -14.40
N LEU A 120 46.55 13.09 -14.81
CA LEU A 120 45.82 11.92 -14.30
C LEU A 120 46.02 11.68 -12.80
N GLU A 121 47.23 11.89 -12.26
CA GLU A 121 47.45 11.76 -10.82
C GLU A 121 46.69 12.84 -10.04
N LYS A 122 46.56 14.07 -10.58
CA LYS A 122 45.73 15.12 -9.96
C LYS A 122 44.26 14.74 -9.96
N GLU A 123 43.72 14.28 -11.08
CA GLU A 123 42.33 13.81 -11.17
C GLU A 123 42.06 12.69 -10.18
N LYS A 124 42.94 11.68 -10.13
CA LYS A 124 42.86 10.58 -9.17
C LYS A 124 42.87 11.05 -7.72
N THR A 125 43.65 12.08 -7.38
CA THR A 125 43.60 12.66 -6.03
C THR A 125 42.30 13.41 -5.77
N GLY A 126 41.72 14.08 -6.77
CA GLY A 126 40.41 14.71 -6.69
C GLY A 126 39.32 13.68 -6.38
N TRP A 127 39.26 12.59 -7.16
CA TRP A 127 38.28 11.52 -6.95
C TRP A 127 38.39 10.86 -5.57
N LYS A 128 39.61 10.74 -5.00
CA LYS A 128 39.79 10.25 -3.63
C LYS A 128 39.18 11.17 -2.58
N VAL A 129 39.29 12.48 -2.78
CA VAL A 129 38.68 13.48 -1.88
C VAL A 129 37.16 13.42 -1.99
N ASP A 130 36.63 13.35 -3.20
CA ASP A 130 35.18 13.24 -3.43
C ASP A 130 34.61 11.97 -2.79
N LEU A 131 35.30 10.84 -2.93
CA LEU A 131 34.90 9.57 -2.31
C LEU A 131 34.89 9.67 -0.77
N ALA A 132 35.91 10.27 -0.17
CA ALA A 132 35.96 10.48 1.28
C ALA A 132 34.88 11.44 1.79
N ASN A 133 34.43 12.39 0.97
CA ASN A 133 33.31 13.28 1.30
C ASN A 133 31.97 12.53 1.23
N LEU A 134 31.78 11.69 0.20
CA LEU A 134 30.61 10.82 0.07
C LEU A 134 30.50 9.84 1.24
N ASP A 135 31.61 9.24 1.68
CA ASP A 135 31.62 8.34 2.85
C ASP A 135 31.10 9.05 4.12
N LYS A 136 31.51 10.30 4.35
CA LYS A 136 31.01 11.11 5.49
C LYS A 136 29.52 11.42 5.37
N GLU A 137 29.04 11.71 4.16
CA GLU A 137 27.62 11.97 3.93
C GLU A 137 26.78 10.72 4.18
N ILE A 138 27.26 9.56 3.73
CA ILE A 138 26.63 8.25 4.00
C ILE A 138 26.56 7.99 5.51
N GLU A 139 27.68 8.15 6.23
CA GLU A 139 27.70 7.98 7.69
C GLU A 139 26.70 8.91 8.41
N GLN A 140 26.55 10.14 7.93
CA GLN A 140 25.58 11.08 8.48
C GLN A 140 24.14 10.63 8.21
N LYS A 141 23.85 10.15 7.00
CA LYS A 141 22.53 9.60 6.65
C LYS A 141 22.19 8.34 7.43
N ASP A 142 23.17 7.47 7.70
CA ASP A 142 22.96 6.29 8.53
C ASP A 142 22.56 6.66 9.97
N LYS A 143 23.16 7.72 10.54
CA LYS A 143 22.76 8.23 11.87
C LYS A 143 21.33 8.76 11.86
N GLU A 144 20.95 9.53 10.85
CA GLU A 144 19.57 10.03 10.68
C GLU A 144 18.56 8.87 10.57
N ILE A 145 18.86 7.87 9.75
CA ILE A 145 18.01 6.67 9.56
C ILE A 145 17.85 5.92 10.88
N ASN A 146 18.91 5.73 11.64
CA ASN A 146 18.85 5.01 12.91
C ASN A 146 18.03 5.77 13.96
N GLY A 147 18.14 7.11 14.01
CA GLY A 147 17.27 7.94 14.85
C GLY A 147 15.80 7.77 14.50
N LEU A 148 15.45 7.86 13.20
CA LEU A 148 14.08 7.66 12.73
C LEU A 148 13.54 6.25 13.03
N LYS A 149 14.38 5.21 12.97
CA LYS A 149 13.98 3.85 13.35
C LYS A 149 13.61 3.73 14.83
N ASP A 150 14.30 4.44 15.71
CA ASP A 150 14.00 4.41 17.14
C ASP A 150 12.73 5.22 17.46
N ASP A 151 12.53 6.35 16.80
CA ASP A 151 11.29 7.12 16.88
C ASP A 151 10.08 6.29 16.40
N LEU A 152 10.23 5.54 15.30
CA LEU A 152 9.18 4.66 14.78
C LEU A 152 8.78 3.59 15.80
N LYS A 153 9.75 2.90 16.42
CA LYS A 153 9.46 1.90 17.47
C LYS A 153 8.69 2.49 18.65
N LYS A 154 9.00 3.73 19.03
CA LYS A 154 8.29 4.43 20.10
C LYS A 154 6.84 4.72 19.70
N LEU A 155 6.62 5.23 18.49
CA LEU A 155 5.28 5.50 17.97
C LEU A 155 4.44 4.23 17.85
N GLU A 156 5.02 3.11 17.41
CA GLU A 156 4.32 1.81 17.34
C GLU A 156 3.84 1.35 18.71
N LYS A 157 4.66 1.53 19.76
CA LYS A 157 4.28 1.22 21.13
C LYS A 157 3.15 2.12 21.64
N ASP A 158 3.25 3.43 21.39
CA ASP A 158 2.23 4.40 21.79
C ASP A 158 0.89 4.14 21.07
N LEU A 159 0.94 3.77 19.79
CA LEU A 159 -0.25 3.39 19.01
C LEU A 159 -0.94 2.16 19.62
N SER A 160 -0.19 1.10 19.90
CA SER A 160 -0.74 -0.12 20.51
C SER A 160 -1.41 0.15 21.86
N ALA A 161 -0.84 1.05 22.67
CA ALA A 161 -1.46 1.47 23.93
C ALA A 161 -2.79 2.22 23.68
N LYS A 162 -2.84 3.12 22.69
CA LYS A 162 -4.07 3.84 22.32
C LYS A 162 -5.16 2.96 21.73
N GLU A 163 -4.80 1.93 20.96
CA GLU A 163 -5.76 0.95 20.46
C GLU A 163 -6.40 0.14 21.60
N ALA A 164 -5.62 -0.22 22.62
CA ALA A 164 -6.15 -0.89 23.81
C ALA A 164 -7.10 0.01 24.62
N GLU A 165 -6.75 1.29 24.80
CA GLU A 165 -7.64 2.29 25.44
C GLU A 165 -8.96 2.45 24.66
N LEU A 166 -8.89 2.55 23.33
CA LEU A 166 -10.07 2.67 22.47
C LEU A 166 -10.98 1.46 22.59
N LYS A 167 -10.41 0.25 22.57
CA LYS A 167 -11.17 -1.00 22.68
C LYS A 167 -11.90 -1.07 24.03
N ALA A 168 -11.23 -0.72 25.13
CA ALA A 168 -11.85 -0.68 26.45
C ALA A 168 -13.03 0.32 26.51
N ALA A 169 -12.87 1.50 25.91
CA ALA A 169 -13.93 2.50 25.85
C ALA A 169 -15.12 2.04 25.01
N GLN A 170 -14.88 1.33 23.90
CA GLN A 170 -15.94 0.74 23.07
C GLN A 170 -16.72 -0.34 23.83
N ASP A 171 -16.02 -1.25 24.51
CA ASP A 171 -16.67 -2.30 25.31
C ASP A 171 -17.53 -1.71 26.43
N GLN A 172 -17.05 -0.63 27.07
CA GLN A 172 -17.83 0.11 28.06
C GLN A 172 -19.07 0.78 27.44
N ASN A 173 -18.93 1.41 26.27
CA ASN A 173 -20.03 2.03 25.53
C ASN A 173 -21.11 1.02 25.12
N ASP A 174 -20.69 -0.15 24.63
CA ASP A 174 -21.63 -1.20 24.25
C ASP A 174 -22.35 -1.78 25.47
N ALA A 175 -21.65 -1.91 26.59
CA ALA A 175 -22.29 -2.23 27.86
C ALA A 175 -23.32 -1.16 28.28
N TYR A 176 -22.99 0.13 28.19
CA TYR A 176 -23.96 1.23 28.45
C TYR A 176 -25.19 1.14 27.55
N LYS A 177 -25.01 0.99 26.23
CA LYS A 177 -26.11 0.85 25.27
C LYS A 177 -27.02 -0.32 25.61
N LYS A 178 -26.45 -1.44 26.03
CA LYS A 178 -27.22 -2.62 26.43
C LYS A 178 -28.13 -2.32 27.62
N ILE A 179 -27.63 -1.63 28.64
CA ILE A 179 -28.43 -1.23 29.80
C ILE A 179 -29.56 -0.29 29.37
N VAL A 180 -29.26 0.74 28.57
CA VAL A 180 -30.25 1.75 28.18
C VAL A 180 -31.31 1.17 27.25
N THR A 181 -30.92 0.45 26.21
CA THR A 181 -31.86 -0.01 25.18
C THR A 181 -32.62 -1.27 25.59
N GLU A 182 -31.91 -2.32 25.98
CA GLU A 182 -32.53 -3.64 26.20
C GLU A 182 -33.20 -3.75 27.58
N VAL A 183 -32.70 -3.01 28.57
CA VAL A 183 -33.23 -3.07 29.93
C VAL A 183 -34.10 -1.87 30.24
N TRP A 184 -33.55 -0.66 30.16
CA TRP A 184 -34.30 0.53 30.56
C TRP A 184 -35.47 0.80 29.63
N ASN A 185 -35.21 1.06 28.34
CA ASN A 185 -36.25 1.46 27.39
C ASN A 185 -37.30 0.36 27.17
N GLN A 186 -36.87 -0.89 26.97
CA GLN A 186 -37.80 -1.98 26.65
C GLN A 186 -38.57 -2.51 27.85
N LYS A 187 -38.00 -2.52 29.06
CA LYS A 187 -38.59 -3.23 30.20
C LYS A 187 -39.04 -2.33 31.34
N MET A 188 -38.58 -1.08 31.40
CA MET A 188 -38.73 -0.28 32.63
C MET A 188 -39.31 1.12 32.39
N LYS A 189 -38.76 1.88 31.44
CA LYS A 189 -38.97 3.33 31.27
C LYS A 189 -40.44 3.76 31.34
N ASP A 190 -41.32 3.06 30.61
CA ASP A 190 -42.74 3.40 30.50
C ASP A 190 -43.64 2.35 31.18
N THR A 191 -43.11 1.65 32.18
CA THR A 191 -43.83 0.57 32.87
C THR A 191 -44.43 0.96 34.23
N VAL A 192 -44.61 2.25 34.52
CA VAL A 192 -44.90 2.74 35.87
C VAL A 192 -46.35 3.18 36.04
N TRP A 193 -47.01 2.72 37.10
CA TRP A 193 -48.36 3.12 37.47
C TRP A 193 -48.37 4.14 38.61
N GLY A 194 -49.29 5.10 38.58
CA GLY A 194 -49.52 6.13 39.60
C GLY A 194 -50.07 5.60 40.93
N GLY A 195 -50.16 4.28 41.08
CA GLY A 195 -50.48 3.59 42.32
C GLY A 195 -49.32 2.80 42.92
N GLU A 196 -48.24 2.59 42.17
CA GLU A 196 -47.04 1.93 42.68
C GLU A 196 -46.33 2.84 43.69
N THR A 197 -45.75 2.22 44.72
CA THR A 197 -44.81 2.92 45.60
C THR A 197 -43.40 2.78 45.05
N TYR A 198 -42.54 3.75 45.37
CA TYR A 198 -41.12 3.67 45.04
C TYR A 198 -40.48 2.35 45.47
N LYS A 199 -40.86 1.84 46.67
CA LYS A 199 -40.42 0.52 47.15
C LYS A 199 -40.88 -0.63 46.26
N SER A 200 -42.17 -0.70 45.92
CA SER A 200 -42.70 -1.78 45.07
C SER A 200 -42.08 -1.81 43.67
N LEU A 201 -41.78 -0.63 43.13
CA LEU A 201 -41.14 -0.47 41.84
C LEU A 201 -39.65 -0.87 41.91
N LEU A 202 -38.96 -0.49 42.98
CA LEU A 202 -37.57 -0.91 43.24
C LEU A 202 -37.46 -2.43 43.39
N ASP A 203 -38.36 -3.04 44.17
CA ASP A 203 -38.45 -4.49 44.35
C ASP A 203 -38.73 -5.22 43.04
N ARG A 204 -39.55 -4.62 42.17
CA ARG A 204 -39.84 -5.16 40.82
C ARG A 204 -38.61 -5.08 39.93
N PHE A 205 -37.91 -3.95 39.90
CA PHE A 205 -36.76 -3.75 39.02
C PHE A 205 -35.51 -4.51 39.48
N ASN A 206 -35.27 -4.62 40.80
CA ASN A 206 -34.18 -5.40 41.39
C ASN A 206 -34.33 -6.92 41.19
N LYS A 207 -35.49 -7.43 40.75
CA LYS A 207 -35.63 -8.82 40.28
C LYS A 207 -34.97 -9.07 38.92
N THR A 208 -34.57 -8.02 38.21
CA THR A 208 -33.83 -8.14 36.94
C THR A 208 -32.41 -8.61 37.23
N ALA A 209 -32.11 -9.86 36.88
CA ALA A 209 -30.83 -10.48 37.21
C ALA A 209 -29.62 -9.62 36.77
N GLY A 210 -28.72 -9.35 37.72
CA GLY A 210 -27.45 -8.65 37.48
C GLY A 210 -27.55 -7.13 37.39
N PHE A 211 -28.61 -6.52 37.92
CA PHE A 211 -28.78 -5.08 38.00
C PHE A 211 -29.18 -4.66 39.41
N GLU A 212 -28.62 -3.55 39.87
CA GLU A 212 -28.99 -2.91 41.13
C GLU A 212 -29.59 -1.54 40.81
N PHE A 213 -30.81 -1.31 41.27
CA PHE A 213 -31.50 -0.05 41.15
C PHE A 213 -31.53 0.63 42.51
N GLU A 214 -31.18 1.91 42.51
CA GLU A 214 -31.21 2.78 43.69
C GLU A 214 -31.97 4.06 43.33
N LEU A 215 -32.78 4.55 44.25
CA LEU A 215 -33.39 5.87 44.18
C LEU A 215 -32.47 6.89 44.82
N LYS A 216 -32.31 8.07 44.20
CA LYS A 216 -31.47 9.14 44.73
C LYS A 216 -32.09 9.90 45.91
N ILE A 217 -33.40 9.78 46.10
CA ILE A 217 -34.12 10.41 47.21
C ILE A 217 -34.14 9.47 48.42
N ASN A 218 -34.43 10.03 49.60
CA ASN A 218 -34.67 9.33 50.88
C ASN A 218 -35.95 8.44 50.85
N ALA A 219 -36.18 7.73 49.74
CA ALA A 219 -37.38 7.01 49.39
C ALA A 219 -37.12 5.50 49.34
N GLN A 220 -36.74 4.93 50.49
CA GLN A 220 -37.34 3.66 50.91
C GLN A 220 -38.77 3.89 51.45
N SER A 221 -39.44 4.95 50.98
CA SER A 221 -40.73 5.39 51.47
C SER A 221 -41.84 4.61 50.76
N ASN A 222 -42.90 4.31 51.51
CA ASN A 222 -44.13 3.77 50.95
C ASN A 222 -44.95 4.84 50.20
N ASN A 223 -44.33 5.96 49.81
CA ASN A 223 -45.01 7.03 49.09
C ASN A 223 -45.32 6.59 47.67
N LYS A 224 -46.47 7.03 47.16
CA LYS A 224 -46.92 6.75 45.80
C LYS A 224 -46.13 7.56 44.78
N ILE A 225 -45.99 7.00 43.59
CA ILE A 225 -45.33 7.66 42.46
C ILE A 225 -46.34 8.59 41.77
N GLU A 226 -46.01 9.87 41.67
CA GLU A 226 -46.88 10.91 41.09
C GLU A 226 -46.20 11.67 39.94
N ASN A 227 -46.99 12.28 39.06
CA ASN A 227 -46.46 13.11 37.97
C ASN A 227 -45.94 14.44 38.52
N GLY A 228 -44.61 14.65 38.44
CA GLY A 228 -43.94 15.90 38.85
C GLY A 228 -42.86 15.75 39.93
N GLY A 229 -42.62 14.54 40.46
CA GLY A 229 -41.50 14.25 41.39
C GLY A 229 -40.16 13.95 40.70
N ASP A 230 -39.09 13.74 41.48
CA ASP A 230 -37.76 13.35 40.96
C ASP A 230 -37.80 11.89 40.48
N LYS A 231 -37.76 11.69 39.16
CA LYS A 231 -38.02 10.41 38.48
C LYS A 231 -36.75 9.61 38.18
N LYS A 232 -35.63 9.99 38.80
CA LYS A 232 -34.30 9.49 38.46
C LYS A 232 -33.92 8.28 39.30
N PHE A 233 -33.45 7.25 38.61
CA PHE A 233 -32.91 6.02 39.18
C PHE A 233 -31.44 5.95 38.85
N ARG A 234 -30.65 5.61 39.86
CA ARG A 234 -29.31 5.12 39.65
C ARG A 234 -29.40 3.62 39.35
N VAL A 235 -28.84 3.21 38.23
CA VAL A 235 -28.77 1.82 37.80
C VAL A 235 -27.32 1.39 37.76
N LYS A 236 -26.98 0.38 38.54
CA LYS A 236 -25.65 -0.20 38.61
C LYS A 236 -25.64 -1.61 38.01
N LYS A 237 -24.56 -1.91 37.29
CA LYS A 237 -24.22 -3.25 36.82
C LYS A 237 -22.71 -3.41 36.76
N GLY A 238 -22.15 -4.16 37.70
CA GLY A 238 -20.69 -4.24 37.86
C GLY A 238 -20.11 -2.86 38.17
N THR A 239 -19.20 -2.37 37.33
CA THR A 239 -18.58 -1.04 37.47
C THR A 239 -19.35 0.09 36.79
N ILE A 240 -20.38 -0.25 36.02
CA ILE A 240 -21.18 0.73 35.29
C ILE A 240 -22.27 1.27 36.20
N GLU A 241 -22.33 2.60 36.31
CA GLU A 241 -23.39 3.34 37.00
C GLU A 241 -24.00 4.35 36.01
N LEU A 242 -25.33 4.34 35.90
CA LEU A 242 -26.11 5.24 35.06
C LEU A 242 -27.19 5.95 35.88
N GLU A 243 -27.46 7.21 35.57
CA GLU A 243 -28.65 7.92 36.03
C GLU A 243 -29.69 7.92 34.91
N LEU A 244 -30.81 7.23 35.13
CA LEU A 244 -31.88 7.06 34.15
C LEU A 244 -33.19 7.60 34.71
N GLU A 245 -33.96 8.29 33.88
CA GLU A 245 -35.22 8.92 34.28
C GLU A 245 -36.43 8.09 33.82
N MET A 246 -37.41 7.90 34.70
CA MET A 246 -38.68 7.26 34.32
C MET A 246 -39.39 8.11 33.27
N GLY A 247 -40.05 7.43 32.33
CA GLY A 247 -40.87 8.10 31.33
C GLY A 247 -42.25 8.43 31.89
N ARG A 248 -43.28 7.91 31.24
CA ARG A 248 -44.67 8.21 31.59
C ARG A 248 -45.10 7.41 32.83
N ILE A 249 -45.70 8.11 33.81
CA ILE A 249 -46.43 7.47 34.91
C ILE A 249 -47.91 7.45 34.53
N TYR A 250 -48.48 6.26 34.45
CA TYR A 250 -49.88 6.07 34.06
C TYR A 250 -50.80 6.08 35.29
N PRO A 251 -51.82 6.94 35.37
CA PRO A 251 -52.73 6.97 36.51
C PRO A 251 -53.53 5.65 36.65
N LYS A 252 -53.99 5.35 37.87
CA LYS A 252 -54.80 4.13 38.16
C LYS A 252 -56.06 4.05 37.29
N THR A 253 -56.70 5.19 37.08
CA THR A 253 -57.83 5.36 36.17
C THR A 253 -57.51 6.51 35.23
N ASN A 254 -58.06 6.47 34.02
CA ASN A 254 -57.94 7.58 33.09
C ASN A 254 -59.26 7.83 32.37
N GLU A 255 -59.48 9.07 32.00
CA GLU A 255 -60.59 9.46 31.14
C GLU A 255 -60.13 9.48 29.68
N GLN A 256 -61.05 9.18 28.77
CA GLN A 256 -60.78 9.28 27.34
C GLN A 256 -60.58 10.74 26.95
N LYS A 257 -59.49 11.05 26.26
CA LYS A 257 -59.24 12.39 25.71
C LYS A 257 -59.32 12.38 24.21
N TRP A 258 -59.95 13.41 23.66
CA TRP A 258 -60.25 13.54 22.25
C TRP A 258 -59.58 14.78 21.67
N ALA A 259 -59.09 14.66 20.44
CA ALA A 259 -58.63 15.80 19.66
C ALA A 259 -59.28 15.78 18.26
N PRO A 260 -59.42 16.94 17.61
CA PRO A 260 -59.78 16.98 16.20
C PRO A 260 -58.80 16.15 15.37
N TYR A 261 -59.34 15.40 14.42
CA TYR A 261 -58.58 14.64 13.43
C TYR A 261 -59.17 14.90 12.05
N VAL A 262 -58.37 15.53 11.19
CA VAL A 262 -58.79 15.84 9.82
C VAL A 262 -58.28 14.74 8.92
N LYS A 263 -59.18 13.80 8.60
CA LYS A 263 -59.00 12.90 7.46
C LYS A 263 -59.67 13.57 6.25
N PRO A 264 -59.02 13.67 5.07
CA PRO A 264 -59.64 14.29 3.90
C PRO A 264 -61.06 13.75 3.66
N GLY A 265 -62.07 14.64 3.67
CA GLY A 265 -63.47 14.28 3.47
C GLY A 265 -64.28 13.89 4.72
N LEU A 266 -63.72 13.90 5.93
CA LEU A 266 -64.41 13.54 7.18
C LEU A 266 -64.03 14.48 8.34
N ASN A 267 -65.03 15.12 8.97
CA ASN A 267 -64.86 15.71 10.29
C ASN A 267 -64.84 14.58 11.33
N SER A 268 -63.69 14.34 11.96
CA SER A 268 -63.53 13.20 12.87
C SER A 268 -62.77 13.54 14.13
N ASN A 269 -62.97 12.74 15.17
CA ASN A 269 -62.23 12.83 16.42
C ASN A 269 -61.25 11.66 16.49
N GLN A 270 -60.00 11.96 16.88
CA GLN A 270 -59.03 10.94 17.29
C GLN A 270 -59.06 10.82 18.81
N LEU A 271 -59.04 9.57 19.29
CA LEU A 271 -58.76 9.29 20.68
C LEU A 271 -57.26 9.52 20.88
N VAL A 272 -56.88 10.50 21.70
CA VAL A 272 -55.47 10.78 22.00
C VAL A 272 -55.01 10.14 23.30
N GLU A 273 -55.95 9.82 24.20
CA GLU A 273 -55.69 9.01 25.39
C GLU A 273 -56.86 8.07 25.64
N PHE A 274 -56.59 6.78 25.89
CA PHE A 274 -57.61 5.84 26.32
C PHE A 274 -58.12 6.19 27.71
N GLY A 275 -59.39 5.89 27.97
CA GLY A 275 -59.86 5.77 29.33
C GLY A 275 -59.71 4.34 29.80
N TRP A 276 -59.42 4.16 31.08
CA TRP A 276 -59.34 2.83 31.70
C TRP A 276 -59.73 2.89 33.16
N ASP A 277 -60.17 1.75 33.69
CA ASP A 277 -60.42 1.57 35.11
C ASP A 277 -59.20 0.99 35.85
N GLU A 278 -59.34 0.86 37.17
CA GLU A 278 -58.28 0.35 38.06
C GLU A 278 -57.88 -1.10 37.81
N ASN A 279 -58.67 -1.86 37.05
CA ASN A 279 -58.39 -3.25 36.68
C ASN A 279 -57.69 -3.34 35.32
N GLY A 280 -57.31 -2.22 34.72
CA GLY A 280 -56.71 -2.18 33.40
C GLY A 280 -57.69 -2.57 32.30
N LYS A 281 -59.00 -2.32 32.51
CA LYS A 281 -60.00 -2.43 31.45
C LYS A 281 -60.10 -1.10 30.71
N ILE A 282 -59.97 -1.14 29.38
CA ILE A 282 -60.27 0.03 28.56
C ILE A 282 -61.77 0.34 28.63
N THR A 283 -62.10 1.60 28.91
CA THR A 283 -63.48 2.08 28.82
C THR A 283 -63.91 2.05 27.36
N LYS A 284 -65.18 1.70 27.10
CA LYS A 284 -65.72 1.56 25.75
C LYS A 284 -65.34 2.77 24.87
N VAL A 285 -64.61 2.52 23.79
CA VAL A 285 -64.25 3.54 22.81
C VAL A 285 -65.50 3.85 22.00
N VAL A 286 -65.87 5.13 21.90
CA VAL A 286 -67.07 5.54 21.16
C VAL A 286 -66.99 5.09 19.69
N SER A 287 -68.13 4.75 19.11
CA SER A 287 -68.25 4.02 17.84
C SER A 287 -67.74 4.74 16.58
N VAL A 288 -67.20 5.96 16.73
CA VAL A 288 -66.75 6.86 15.64
C VAL A 288 -65.27 7.25 15.75
N ALA A 289 -64.50 6.66 16.67
CA ALA A 289 -63.08 6.93 16.83
C ALA A 289 -62.27 6.45 15.61
N ILE A 290 -61.84 7.37 14.74
CA ILE A 290 -61.12 7.01 13.50
C ILE A 290 -59.66 6.63 13.77
N LYS A 291 -59.07 7.22 14.81
CA LYS A 291 -57.70 7.00 15.22
C LYS A 291 -57.63 6.77 16.71
N VAL A 292 -56.79 5.81 17.10
CA VAL A 292 -56.44 5.52 18.49
C VAL A 292 -54.94 5.77 18.70
N PRO A 293 -54.47 5.93 19.94
CA PRO A 293 -53.04 5.95 20.22
C PRO A 293 -52.36 4.68 19.70
N ASN A 294 -51.16 4.82 19.12
CA ASN A 294 -50.40 3.70 18.52
C ASN A 294 -49.83 2.73 19.56
N GLN A 295 -49.93 3.04 20.86
CA GLN A 295 -49.45 2.21 21.94
C GLN A 295 -50.57 1.96 22.94
N LEU A 296 -50.88 0.69 23.14
CA LEU A 296 -51.70 0.24 24.25
C LEU A 296 -50.84 0.26 25.53
N PRO A 297 -51.29 0.88 26.63
CA PRO A 297 -50.54 0.82 27.89
C PRO A 297 -50.30 -0.65 28.30
N TRP A 298 -49.06 -1.02 28.63
CA TRP A 298 -48.64 -2.42 28.83
C TRP A 298 -49.50 -3.19 29.85
N PHE A 299 -49.82 -2.50 30.94
CA PHE A 299 -51.14 -2.28 31.49
C PHE A 299 -52.31 -3.21 31.23
N ILE A 300 -52.87 -2.96 30.05
CA ILE A 300 -54.24 -3.26 29.75
C ILE A 300 -54.37 -4.76 29.62
N THR A 301 -55.11 -5.36 30.54
CA THR A 301 -55.38 -6.79 30.54
C THR A 301 -56.77 -7.10 30.00
N ASN A 302 -57.63 -6.08 29.86
CA ASN A 302 -59.03 -6.27 29.53
C ASN A 302 -59.49 -5.27 28.45
N LEU A 303 -59.78 -5.80 27.26
CA LEU A 303 -60.32 -5.09 26.11
C LEU A 303 -61.81 -5.42 25.89
N SER A 304 -62.48 -5.99 26.90
CA SER A 304 -63.86 -6.43 26.75
C SER A 304 -64.78 -5.29 26.33
N GLY A 305 -65.48 -5.48 25.22
CA GLY A 305 -66.40 -4.48 24.67
C GLY A 305 -65.76 -3.17 24.18
N ALA A 306 -64.41 -3.08 24.12
CA ALA A 306 -63.72 -1.82 23.85
C ALA A 306 -64.16 -1.15 22.53
N PHE A 307 -64.46 -1.94 21.50
CA PHE A 307 -64.92 -1.47 20.19
C PHE A 307 -66.29 -2.03 19.80
N ALA A 308 -67.11 -2.44 20.78
CA ALA A 308 -68.44 -2.98 20.51
C ALA A 308 -69.33 -1.92 19.83
N ASN A 309 -69.98 -2.30 18.73
CA ASN A 309 -70.83 -1.49 17.86
C ASN A 309 -70.07 -0.39 17.10
N ASN A 310 -68.74 -0.54 16.94
CA ASN A 310 -67.95 0.38 16.11
C ASN A 310 -68.39 0.30 14.64
N ARG A 311 -68.51 1.46 13.97
CA ARG A 311 -69.08 1.55 12.61
C ARG A 311 -68.02 1.71 11.52
N LEU A 312 -66.74 1.68 11.88
CA LEU A 312 -65.64 1.93 10.97
C LEU A 312 -65.10 0.62 10.40
N GLU A 313 -64.64 0.68 9.15
CA GLU A 313 -63.95 -0.44 8.51
C GLU A 313 -62.55 -0.65 9.10
N SER A 314 -61.85 0.45 9.40
CA SER A 314 -60.52 0.47 9.98
C SER A 314 -60.34 1.62 10.95
N ILE A 315 -59.56 1.39 12.00
CA ILE A 315 -59.17 2.34 13.03
C ILE A 315 -57.65 2.54 12.97
N GLU A 316 -57.21 3.75 12.62
CA GLU A 316 -55.79 4.08 12.51
C GLU A 316 -55.07 3.92 13.85
N GLY A 317 -53.93 3.23 13.84
CA GLY A 317 -53.09 2.99 15.03
C GLY A 317 -53.42 1.69 15.78
N LEU A 318 -54.55 1.05 15.51
CA LEU A 318 -54.97 -0.19 16.18
C LEU A 318 -54.05 -1.39 15.87
N ASP A 319 -53.51 -1.44 14.65
CA ASP A 319 -52.58 -2.47 14.17
C ASP A 319 -51.22 -2.45 14.89
N HIS A 320 -50.86 -1.32 15.51
CA HIS A 320 -49.60 -1.13 16.24
C HIS A 320 -49.67 -1.62 17.70
N TRP A 321 -50.84 -2.01 18.19
CA TRP A 321 -51.01 -2.40 19.58
C TRP A 321 -50.31 -3.71 19.92
N ASP A 322 -49.49 -3.68 20.97
CA ASP A 322 -49.04 -4.90 21.65
C ASP A 322 -50.12 -5.37 22.64
N VAL A 323 -50.83 -6.44 22.26
CA VAL A 323 -51.87 -7.06 23.09
C VAL A 323 -51.38 -8.30 23.87
N SER A 324 -50.06 -8.51 23.96
CA SER A 324 -49.47 -9.71 24.57
C SER A 324 -49.71 -9.86 26.08
N ASN A 325 -50.24 -8.83 26.74
CA ASN A 325 -50.66 -8.85 28.14
C ASN A 325 -52.19 -8.96 28.33
N VAL A 326 -52.96 -8.88 27.25
CA VAL A 326 -54.42 -8.93 27.32
C VAL A 326 -54.87 -10.36 27.62
N THR A 327 -55.77 -10.48 28.60
CA THR A 327 -56.37 -11.76 29.02
C THR A 327 -57.85 -11.84 28.66
N ASN A 328 -58.53 -10.69 28.45
CA ASN A 328 -59.94 -10.65 28.09
C ASN A 328 -60.18 -9.75 26.88
N MET A 329 -60.73 -10.33 25.81
CA MET A 329 -61.19 -9.66 24.58
C MET A 329 -62.67 -9.97 24.27
N SER A 330 -63.45 -10.45 25.25
CA SER A 330 -64.87 -10.77 25.06
C SER A 330 -65.64 -9.56 24.55
N HIS A 331 -66.50 -9.73 23.55
CA HIS A 331 -67.32 -8.69 22.95
C HIS A 331 -66.53 -7.52 22.32
N MET A 332 -65.20 -7.60 22.16
CA MET A 332 -64.37 -6.45 21.78
C MET A 332 -64.85 -5.78 20.49
N PHE A 333 -65.26 -6.53 19.47
CA PHE A 333 -65.82 -6.05 18.21
C PHE A 333 -67.27 -6.52 17.97
N GLU A 334 -68.01 -6.79 19.05
CA GLU A 334 -69.41 -7.23 18.94
C GLU A 334 -70.25 -6.17 18.20
N ASN A 335 -71.01 -6.58 17.19
CA ASN A 335 -71.78 -5.74 16.27
C ASN A 335 -70.99 -4.67 15.51
N ALA A 336 -69.66 -4.82 15.40
CA ALA A 336 -68.85 -3.94 14.56
C ALA A 336 -69.00 -4.32 13.07
N SER A 337 -70.19 -4.11 12.50
CA SER A 337 -70.61 -4.68 11.21
C SER A 337 -69.69 -4.36 10.03
N ASN A 338 -69.05 -3.18 10.05
CA ASN A 338 -68.17 -2.71 8.98
C ASN A 338 -66.71 -3.09 9.18
N PHE A 339 -66.31 -3.48 10.39
CA PHE A 339 -64.90 -3.68 10.76
C PHE A 339 -64.26 -4.79 9.92
N ASN A 340 -63.14 -4.48 9.26
CA ASN A 340 -62.40 -5.42 8.42
C ASN A 340 -60.88 -5.15 8.45
N GLN A 341 -60.37 -4.49 9.49
CA GLN A 341 -58.94 -4.17 9.61
C GLN A 341 -58.10 -5.41 9.94
N ASN A 342 -56.96 -5.55 9.27
CA ASN A 342 -56.01 -6.61 9.56
C ASN A 342 -55.39 -6.46 10.97
N ILE A 343 -55.65 -7.44 11.83
CA ILE A 343 -55.12 -7.55 13.20
C ILE A 343 -54.45 -8.93 13.42
N SER A 344 -54.02 -9.57 12.34
CA SER A 344 -53.32 -10.87 12.38
C SER A 344 -52.00 -10.83 13.14
N ASN A 345 -51.36 -9.65 13.24
CA ASN A 345 -50.09 -9.48 13.95
C ASN A 345 -50.21 -9.55 15.49
N TRP A 346 -51.42 -9.56 16.04
CA TRP A 346 -51.63 -9.58 17.48
C TRP A 346 -51.23 -10.92 18.13
N ASN A 347 -50.42 -10.84 19.20
CA ASN A 347 -50.08 -11.99 20.02
C ASN A 347 -51.19 -12.27 21.05
N THR A 348 -52.06 -13.23 20.74
CA THR A 348 -53.23 -13.59 21.55
C THR A 348 -53.00 -14.73 22.54
N SER A 349 -51.76 -15.19 22.72
CA SER A 349 -51.43 -16.39 23.53
C SER A 349 -51.85 -16.32 25.01
N LYS A 350 -51.99 -15.10 25.57
CA LYS A 350 -52.44 -14.90 26.97
C LYS A 350 -53.96 -14.67 27.11
N VAL A 351 -54.69 -14.58 26.01
CA VAL A 351 -56.14 -14.35 26.05
C VAL A 351 -56.85 -15.60 26.55
N ARG A 352 -57.80 -15.43 27.46
CA ARG A 352 -58.61 -16.48 28.09
C ARG A 352 -60.12 -16.29 27.86
N HIS A 353 -60.53 -15.10 27.43
CA HIS A 353 -61.92 -14.76 27.15
C HIS A 353 -62.01 -14.08 25.79
N MET A 354 -62.73 -14.69 24.85
CA MET A 354 -63.02 -14.17 23.51
C MET A 354 -64.50 -14.34 23.15
N GLU A 355 -65.37 -14.59 24.12
CA GLU A 355 -66.81 -14.77 23.91
C GLU A 355 -67.36 -13.61 23.08
N ARG A 356 -68.09 -13.92 22.00
CA ARG A 356 -68.71 -12.93 21.10
C ARG A 356 -67.78 -11.84 20.55
N MET A 357 -66.46 -12.07 20.49
CA MET A 357 -65.50 -11.05 20.06
C MET A 357 -65.84 -10.43 18.70
N PHE A 358 -66.29 -11.24 17.72
CA PHE A 358 -66.72 -10.82 16.38
C PHE A 358 -68.20 -11.13 16.11
N TRP A 359 -69.00 -11.32 17.15
CA TRP A 359 -70.43 -11.58 16.98
C TRP A 359 -71.10 -10.39 16.30
N GLY A 360 -71.68 -10.56 15.11
CA GLY A 360 -72.28 -9.46 14.34
C GLY A 360 -71.29 -8.60 13.53
N ALA A 361 -69.99 -8.89 13.55
CA ALA A 361 -68.99 -8.24 12.70
C ALA A 361 -68.96 -8.85 11.29
N VAL A 362 -70.06 -8.65 10.54
CA VAL A 362 -70.35 -9.39 9.30
C VAL A 362 -69.35 -9.16 8.15
N ASN A 363 -68.64 -8.03 8.12
CA ASN A 363 -67.65 -7.73 7.08
C ASN A 363 -66.22 -8.11 7.43
N TYR A 364 -65.96 -8.61 8.65
CA TYR A 364 -64.63 -9.03 9.05
C TYR A 364 -64.23 -10.28 8.25
N LYS A 365 -63.15 -10.21 7.47
CA LYS A 365 -62.68 -11.29 6.58
C LYS A 365 -61.17 -11.52 6.63
N GLN A 366 -60.49 -10.94 7.62
CA GLN A 366 -59.04 -11.00 7.73
C GLN A 366 -58.57 -12.36 8.23
N ASN A 367 -57.43 -12.84 7.74
CA ASN A 367 -56.84 -14.12 8.16
C ASN A 367 -56.29 -14.02 9.59
N LEU A 368 -56.75 -14.89 10.49
CA LEU A 368 -56.31 -14.94 11.89
C LEU A 368 -55.51 -16.21 12.25
N SER A 369 -54.96 -16.91 11.26
CA SER A 369 -54.22 -18.17 11.45
C SER A 369 -52.96 -18.06 12.31
N SER A 370 -52.41 -16.85 12.45
CA SER A 370 -51.27 -16.53 13.33
C SER A 370 -51.65 -16.47 14.81
N TRP A 371 -52.93 -16.37 15.14
CA TRP A 371 -53.39 -16.26 16.53
C TRP A 371 -53.22 -17.58 17.27
N VAL A 372 -52.74 -17.47 18.51
CA VAL A 372 -52.54 -18.61 19.40
C VAL A 372 -53.59 -18.54 20.49
N ILE A 373 -54.35 -19.63 20.64
CA ILE A 373 -55.44 -19.70 21.62
C ILE A 373 -55.17 -20.82 22.61
N ASP A 374 -55.31 -20.48 23.88
CA ASP A 374 -55.25 -21.46 24.95
C ASP A 374 -56.44 -22.42 24.86
N LYS A 375 -56.23 -23.70 25.14
CA LYS A 375 -57.28 -24.73 25.11
C LYS A 375 -58.45 -24.42 26.05
N ASP A 376 -58.18 -23.70 27.13
CA ASP A 376 -59.18 -23.34 28.14
C ASP A 376 -59.79 -21.95 27.87
N CYS A 377 -59.46 -21.33 26.73
CA CYS A 377 -60.00 -20.04 26.31
C CYS A 377 -61.51 -20.16 26.00
N LYS A 378 -62.30 -19.25 26.55
CA LYS A 378 -63.75 -19.21 26.29
C LYS A 378 -64.03 -18.49 24.99
N THR A 379 -64.58 -19.20 24.01
CA THR A 379 -64.80 -18.72 22.64
C THR A 379 -66.26 -18.85 22.20
N THR A 380 -67.18 -18.97 23.16
CA THR A 380 -68.61 -19.11 22.87
C THR A 380 -69.11 -17.98 21.97
N GLU A 381 -69.78 -18.35 20.87
CA GLU A 381 -70.33 -17.40 19.89
C GLU A 381 -69.30 -16.40 19.33
N PHE A 382 -68.00 -16.78 19.29
CA PHE A 382 -66.88 -15.96 18.82
C PHE A 382 -67.18 -15.23 17.51
N ILE A 383 -67.74 -15.95 16.54
CA ILE A 383 -68.28 -15.45 15.27
C ILE A 383 -69.78 -15.80 15.29
N GLY A 384 -70.66 -14.80 15.20
CA GLY A 384 -72.11 -15.00 15.32
C GLY A 384 -72.76 -15.63 14.08
N ARG A 385 -74.00 -15.23 13.75
CA ARG A 385 -74.79 -15.71 12.59
C ARG A 385 -74.22 -15.35 11.19
N SER A 386 -72.91 -15.16 11.06
CA SER A 386 -72.21 -14.97 9.78
C SER A 386 -71.66 -16.30 9.22
N GLU A 387 -72.44 -17.38 9.37
CA GLU A 387 -72.09 -18.77 8.99
C GLU A 387 -71.69 -18.95 7.51
N ALA A 388 -71.90 -17.95 6.64
CA ALA A 388 -71.66 -18.06 5.21
C ALA A 388 -70.29 -17.51 4.73
N LEU A 389 -69.51 -16.81 5.56
CA LEU A 389 -68.43 -15.92 5.07
C LEU A 389 -67.00 -16.34 5.42
N TRP A 390 -66.81 -17.47 6.11
CA TRP A 390 -65.49 -17.96 6.58
C TRP A 390 -65.10 -19.32 5.99
N LYS A 391 -65.72 -19.72 4.87
CA LYS A 391 -65.48 -21.02 4.20
C LYS A 391 -64.03 -21.20 3.69
N ASP A 392 -63.29 -20.12 3.50
CA ASP A 392 -61.97 -20.14 2.84
C ASP A 392 -60.76 -20.28 3.80
N TRP A 393 -60.97 -20.63 5.08
CA TRP A 393 -59.89 -20.72 6.08
C TRP A 393 -59.10 -22.05 6.07
N GLU A 394 -59.15 -22.79 4.96
CA GLU A 394 -58.56 -24.11 4.88
C GLU A 394 -57.03 -24.09 4.62
N TYR A 395 -56.35 -25.01 5.33
CA TYR A 395 -54.94 -25.42 5.24
C TYR A 395 -53.84 -24.42 5.59
N GLN A 396 -53.23 -24.60 6.78
CA GLN A 396 -51.78 -24.90 6.94
C GLN A 396 -51.51 -25.57 8.29
N VAL A 397 -50.99 -26.80 8.28
CA VAL A 397 -50.55 -27.54 9.48
C VAL A 397 -49.10 -27.14 9.78
N SER A 398 -48.84 -26.66 10.99
CA SER A 398 -47.48 -26.53 11.51
C SER A 398 -47.31 -27.55 12.63
N THR A 399 -46.36 -28.45 12.44
CA THR A 399 -46.01 -29.55 13.32
C THR A 399 -45.11 -29.09 14.47
N THR A 400 -45.44 -29.58 15.67
CA THR A 400 -44.68 -29.65 16.93
C THR A 400 -44.95 -28.55 18.00
N GLY A 401 -45.59 -29.01 19.10
CA GLY A 401 -45.78 -28.30 20.38
C GLY A 401 -47.23 -27.84 20.65
N VAL A 402 -48.14 -28.76 20.98
CA VAL A 402 -49.62 -28.64 20.97
C VAL A 402 -50.17 -27.26 21.37
N ARG A 403 -50.59 -26.51 20.34
CA ARG A 403 -51.46 -25.31 20.37
C ARG A 403 -52.57 -25.55 19.33
N TYR A 404 -53.81 -25.24 19.66
CA TYR A 404 -54.96 -25.49 18.78
C TYR A 404 -55.18 -24.30 17.83
N LYS A 405 -55.58 -24.56 16.58
CA LYS A 405 -55.91 -23.48 15.64
C LYS A 405 -57.25 -22.86 16.02
N LEU A 406 -57.40 -21.56 15.74
CA LEU A 406 -58.65 -20.79 15.95
C LEU A 406 -59.89 -21.52 15.39
N TRP A 407 -59.73 -22.19 14.25
CA TRP A 407 -60.79 -23.01 13.62
C TRP A 407 -61.26 -24.19 14.48
N ASP A 408 -60.32 -24.90 15.10
CA ASP A 408 -60.59 -26.13 15.86
C ASP A 408 -61.34 -25.84 17.17
N ILE A 409 -61.17 -24.63 17.71
CA ILE A 409 -61.78 -24.18 18.97
C ILE A 409 -63.07 -23.38 18.74
N CYS A 410 -63.10 -22.44 17.78
CA CYS A 410 -64.18 -21.44 17.71
C CYS A 410 -65.37 -21.83 16.84
N VAL A 411 -65.24 -22.86 15.99
CA VAL A 411 -66.35 -23.34 15.15
C VAL A 411 -66.89 -24.63 15.75
N PRO A 412 -68.15 -24.69 16.27
CA PRO A 412 -68.71 -25.90 16.84
C PRO A 412 -68.61 -27.11 15.90
N GLN A 413 -68.29 -28.29 16.43
CA GLN A 413 -68.10 -29.52 15.64
C GLN A 413 -69.26 -29.80 14.67
N LYS A 414 -70.51 -29.64 15.12
CA LYS A 414 -71.70 -29.81 14.27
C LYS A 414 -71.75 -28.85 13.09
N ILE A 415 -71.20 -27.65 13.22
CA ILE A 415 -71.11 -26.67 12.13
C ILE A 415 -69.98 -27.05 11.17
N ARG A 416 -68.82 -27.48 11.70
CA ARG A 416 -67.71 -28.01 10.89
C ARG A 416 -68.16 -29.20 10.03
N GLU A 417 -68.88 -30.14 10.64
CA GLU A 417 -69.45 -31.32 9.95
C GLU A 417 -70.51 -30.91 8.90
N ARG A 418 -71.32 -29.88 9.17
CA ARG A 418 -72.33 -29.39 8.23
C ARG A 418 -71.72 -28.69 7.02
N TRP A 419 -70.60 -28.00 7.20
CA TRP A 419 -69.87 -27.33 6.12
C TRP A 419 -69.08 -28.32 5.26
N ASN A 420 -68.36 -29.28 5.86
CA ASN A 420 -67.66 -30.34 5.11
C ASN A 420 -68.63 -31.20 4.29
N ASN A 421 -69.86 -31.42 4.77
CA ASN A 421 -70.91 -32.12 4.02
C ASN A 421 -71.54 -31.28 2.89
N GLN A 422 -71.33 -29.96 2.87
CA GLN A 422 -71.85 -29.08 1.83
C GLN A 422 -70.92 -29.08 0.60
N ASP A 423 -69.62 -29.31 0.78
CA ASP A 423 -68.64 -29.47 -0.31
C ASP A 423 -68.85 -30.77 -1.10
N ASP A 424 -69.33 -31.84 -0.45
CA ASP A 424 -69.70 -33.11 -1.10
C ASP A 424 -71.00 -33.01 -1.94
N ARG A 425 -71.74 -31.89 -1.82
CA ARG A 425 -72.93 -31.57 -2.64
C ARG A 425 -72.68 -30.56 -3.76
N ILE A 426 -71.58 -29.83 -3.72
CA ILE A 426 -71.18 -28.87 -4.76
C ILE A 426 -70.18 -29.52 -5.73
N SER A 427 -69.50 -30.60 -5.30
CA SER A 427 -68.60 -31.42 -6.13
C SER A 427 -69.26 -32.62 -6.82
N ARG A 428 -70.54 -32.90 -6.55
CA ARG A 428 -71.41 -33.84 -7.29
C ARG A 428 -72.42 -33.07 -8.11
#